data_AF-A0A7Y6YUM6-F1
#
_entry.id   AF-A0A7Y6YUM6-F1
#
_cell.length_a   1.000
_cell.length_b   1.000
_cell.length_c   1.000
_cell.angle_alpha   90.00
_cell.angle_beta   90.00
_cell.angle_gamma   90.00
#
_symmetry.space_group_name_H-M   'P 1'
#
loop_
_entity.id
_entity.type
_entity.pdbx_description
1 polymer ?
#
loop_
_entity_poly.entity_id
_entity_poly.type
_entity_poly.pdbx_seq_one_letter_code
_entity_poly.pdbx_strand_id
1 'polypeptide(L)'
;MWIPTGLTVADENYHLKTNTKIYSLGHNRYCAVLKSANLFIGYRNIDVYVSNKYMPGSCEHESIMNHENIHVQIFRDTLYKHAFGIEKAIRQRAKRIGPVYLRSADAAANKIERLLDAQIRPLFKRMSQDITRKNARIDTKSNYRREQAMCSNW
;
A
#
# COMPACT_ATOMS: atom_id res chain seq x y z
N MET A 1 8.80 25.14 20.15
CA MET A 1 9.00 23.78 19.58
C MET A 1 7.73 23.43 18.81
N TRP A 2 7.82 22.97 17.56
CA TRP A 2 6.64 22.55 16.78
C TRP A 2 6.37 21.07 17.05
N ILE A 3 5.15 20.74 17.45
CA ILE A 3 4.71 19.37 17.79
C ILE A 3 3.45 19.09 16.95
N PRO A 4 3.42 18.00 16.16
CA PRO A 4 2.19 17.58 15.49
C PRO A 4 1.10 17.29 16.52
N THR A 5 -0.09 17.86 16.33
CA THR A 5 -1.25 17.69 17.23
C THR A 5 -2.21 16.59 16.75
N GLY A 6 -1.99 16.08 15.55
CA GLY A 6 -2.64 14.92 14.97
C GLY A 6 -1.63 14.02 14.24
N LEU A 7 -2.06 12.79 13.94
CA LEU A 7 -1.29 11.83 13.16
C LEU A 7 -2.23 10.86 12.44
N THR A 8 -2.07 10.73 11.12
CA THR A 8 -2.73 9.69 10.34
C THR A 8 -1.74 8.58 9.96
N VAL A 9 -2.06 7.34 10.32
CA VAL A 9 -1.26 6.15 10.00
C VAL A 9 -2.09 5.20 9.15
N ALA A 10 -1.52 4.71 8.06
CA ALA A 10 -2.16 3.72 7.19
C ALA A 10 -1.33 2.44 7.13
N ASP A 11 -1.98 1.29 7.39
CA ASP A 11 -1.38 -0.04 7.20
C ASP A 11 -1.52 -0.46 5.73
N GLU A 12 -0.59 0.04 4.89
CA GLU A 12 -0.51 -0.25 3.46
C GLU A 12 -0.01 -1.69 3.24
N ASN A 13 -0.83 -2.53 2.63
CA ASN A 13 -0.46 -3.92 2.37
C ASN A 13 -0.97 -4.43 1.03
N TYR A 14 -0.32 -5.46 0.51
CA TYR A 14 -0.82 -6.23 -0.61
C TYR A 14 -0.74 -7.72 -0.33
N HIS A 15 -1.65 -8.48 -0.94
CA HIS A 15 -1.71 -9.92 -0.85
C HIS A 15 -1.82 -10.54 -2.24
N LEU A 16 -0.95 -11.50 -2.53
CA LEU A 16 -0.92 -12.22 -3.80
C LEU A 16 -1.44 -13.64 -3.58
N LYS A 17 -2.39 -14.07 -4.40
CA LYS A 17 -2.80 -15.47 -4.50
C LYS A 17 -2.52 -15.97 -5.91
N THR A 18 -1.68 -17.01 -6.02
CA THR A 18 -1.41 -17.65 -7.31
C THR A 18 -2.09 -19.01 -7.41
N ASN A 19 -2.64 -19.31 -8.58
CA ASN A 19 -3.05 -20.66 -8.95
C ASN A 19 -2.03 -21.22 -9.93
N THR A 20 -1.40 -22.33 -9.57
CA THR A 20 -0.37 -23.00 -10.38
C THR A 20 -0.81 -24.41 -10.73
N LYS A 21 -0.68 -24.79 -11.99
CA LYS A 21 -0.84 -26.18 -12.42
C LYS A 21 0.50 -26.90 -12.32
N ILE A 22 0.53 -28.02 -11.62
CA ILE A 22 1.72 -28.85 -11.45
C ILE A 22 1.62 -30.09 -12.35
N TYR A 23 2.73 -30.42 -13.00
CA TYR A 23 2.92 -31.63 -13.79
C TYR A 23 4.08 -32.43 -13.19
N SER A 24 3.86 -33.71 -12.89
CA SER A 24 4.93 -34.64 -12.52
C SER A 24 5.67 -35.10 -13.79
N LEU A 25 6.99 -35.03 -13.78
CA LEU A 25 7.87 -35.42 -14.89
C LEU A 25 8.66 -36.71 -14.58
N GLY A 26 8.30 -37.40 -13.49
CA GLY A 26 9.04 -38.56 -12.98
C GLY A 26 10.38 -38.20 -12.32
N HIS A 27 10.92 -39.15 -11.56
CA HIS A 27 12.20 -39.01 -10.83
C HIS A 27 12.26 -37.76 -9.92
N ASN A 28 11.19 -37.51 -9.15
CA ASN A 28 11.05 -36.34 -8.29
C ASN A 28 11.32 -35.03 -9.03
N ARG A 29 10.83 -34.88 -10.27
CA ARG A 29 10.86 -33.63 -11.02
C ARG A 29 9.44 -33.15 -11.28
N TYR A 30 9.22 -31.86 -11.10
CA TYR A 30 7.93 -31.22 -11.23
C TYR A 30 8.06 -29.97 -12.09
N CYS A 31 7.07 -29.76 -12.96
CA CYS A 31 6.91 -28.54 -13.73
C CYS A 31 5.68 -27.78 -13.22
N ALA A 32 5.89 -26.55 -12.75
CA ALA A 32 4.81 -25.66 -12.37
C ALA A 32 4.57 -24.63 -13.49
N VAL A 33 3.29 -24.36 -13.77
CA VAL A 33 2.86 -23.35 -14.73
C VAL A 33 1.82 -22.45 -14.08
N LEU A 34 2.02 -21.14 -14.16
CA LEU A 34 1.07 -20.16 -13.64
C LEU A 34 -0.24 -20.23 -14.46
N LYS A 35 -1.37 -20.41 -13.78
CA LYS A 35 -2.71 -20.40 -14.39
C LYS A 35 -3.41 -19.06 -14.21
N SER A 36 -3.41 -18.55 -12.99
CA SER A 36 -3.98 -17.25 -12.67
C SER A 36 -3.30 -16.66 -11.43
N ALA A 37 -3.43 -15.35 -11.28
CA ALA A 37 -2.99 -14.65 -10.09
C ALA A 37 -4.02 -13.58 -9.73
N ASN A 38 -4.35 -13.50 -8.45
CA ASN A 38 -5.20 -12.47 -7.88
C ASN A 38 -4.35 -11.63 -6.94
N LEU A 39 -4.29 -10.33 -7.22
CA LEU A 39 -3.56 -9.36 -6.42
C LEU A 39 -4.57 -8.46 -5.72
N PHE A 40 -4.51 -8.44 -4.38
CA PHE A 40 -5.30 -7.57 -3.53
C PHE A 40 -4.37 -6.48 -3.00
N ILE A 41 -4.74 -5.22 -3.18
CA ILE A 41 -3.97 -4.06 -2.73
C ILE A 41 -4.91 -3.15 -1.98
N GLY A 42 -4.50 -2.65 -0.82
CA GLY A 42 -5.30 -1.70 -0.07
C GLY A 42 -4.67 -1.36 1.27
N TYR A 43 -5.51 -0.83 2.15
CA TYR A 43 -5.16 -0.54 3.53
C TYR A 43 -5.98 -1.45 4.44
N ARG A 44 -5.34 -2.07 5.42
CA ARG A 44 -6.06 -2.83 6.46
C ARG A 44 -6.87 -1.87 7.35
N ASN A 45 -6.25 -0.77 7.71
CA ASN A 45 -6.78 0.31 8.53
C ASN A 45 -6.10 1.62 8.12
N ILE A 46 -6.84 2.72 8.30
CA ILE A 46 -6.31 4.08 8.27
C ILE A 46 -6.78 4.72 9.58
N ASP A 47 -5.85 4.84 10.52
CA ASP A 47 -6.13 5.34 11.86
C ASP A 47 -5.77 6.82 11.94
N VAL A 48 -6.69 7.61 12.48
CA VAL A 48 -6.50 9.04 12.73
C VAL A 48 -6.41 9.24 14.24
N TYR A 49 -5.29 9.78 14.69
CA TYR A 49 -5.04 10.10 16.08
C TYR A 49 -5.06 11.62 16.26
N VAL A 50 -5.75 12.07 17.30
CA VAL A 50 -5.78 13.47 17.73
C VAL A 50 -5.28 13.56 19.16
N SER A 51 -4.50 14.59 19.47
CA SER A 51 -4.05 14.85 20.84
C SER A 51 -5.24 14.97 21.78
N ASN A 52 -5.19 14.27 22.91
CA ASN A 52 -6.22 14.30 23.96
C ASN A 52 -6.41 15.67 24.62
N LYS A 53 -5.53 16.65 24.35
CA LYS A 53 -5.69 18.05 24.78
C LYS A 53 -6.92 18.70 24.14
N TYR A 54 -7.28 18.32 22.93
CA TYR A 54 -8.37 18.95 22.18
C TYR A 54 -9.60 18.05 22.23
N MET A 55 -10.64 18.51 22.92
CA MET A 55 -11.88 17.75 23.07
C MET A 55 -12.64 17.68 21.74
N PRO A 56 -13.26 16.53 21.40
CA PRO A 56 -14.16 16.44 20.26
C PRO A 56 -15.21 17.55 20.26
N GLY A 57 -15.38 18.23 19.13
CA GLY A 57 -16.29 19.37 18.96
C GLY A 57 -15.66 20.74 19.27
N SER A 58 -14.39 20.81 19.71
CA SER A 58 -13.67 22.08 19.77
C SER A 58 -13.18 22.50 18.38
N CYS A 59 -12.95 23.80 18.19
CA CYS A 59 -12.39 24.35 16.94
C CYS A 59 -11.07 23.67 16.57
N GLU A 60 -10.17 23.50 17.54
CA GLU A 60 -8.85 22.90 17.34
C GLU A 60 -8.97 21.43 16.95
N HIS A 61 -9.85 20.68 17.62
CA HIS A 61 -10.10 19.29 17.28
C HIS A 61 -10.63 19.17 15.85
N GLU A 62 -11.60 19.99 15.44
CA GLU A 62 -12.11 20.01 14.07
C GLU A 62 -11.04 20.41 13.06
N SER A 63 -10.22 21.43 13.36
CA SER A 63 -9.10 21.83 12.51
C SER A 63 -8.09 20.69 12.32
N ILE A 64 -7.73 19.99 13.40
CA ILE A 64 -6.83 18.83 13.32
C ILE A 64 -7.47 17.72 12.50
N MET A 65 -8.72 17.36 12.80
CA MET A 65 -9.43 16.31 12.04
C MET A 65 -9.55 16.65 10.56
N ASN A 66 -9.76 17.92 10.21
CA ASN A 66 -9.80 18.35 8.82
C ASN A 66 -8.44 18.16 8.14
N HIS A 67 -7.34 18.53 8.79
CA HIS A 67 -5.98 18.26 8.30
C HIS A 67 -5.73 16.76 8.13
N GLU A 68 -6.02 15.96 9.15
CA GLU A 68 -5.82 14.51 9.13
C GLU A 68 -6.67 13.83 8.05
N ASN A 69 -7.89 14.31 7.79
CA ASN A 69 -8.71 13.81 6.69
C ASN A 69 -8.11 14.09 5.31
N ILE A 70 -7.26 15.11 5.14
CA ILE A 70 -6.51 15.32 3.89
C ILE A 70 -5.49 14.19 3.70
N HIS A 71 -4.83 13.72 4.77
CA HIS A 71 -3.97 12.53 4.69
C HIS A 71 -4.77 11.29 4.28
N VAL A 72 -5.95 11.07 4.87
CA VAL A 72 -6.86 9.97 4.49
C VAL A 72 -7.21 10.02 3.00
N GLN A 73 -7.51 11.21 2.47
CA GLN A 73 -7.78 11.40 1.05
C GLN A 73 -6.54 11.10 0.20
N ILE A 74 -5.36 11.56 0.58
CA ILE A 74 -4.09 11.27 -0.11
C ILE A 74 -3.87 9.75 -0.21
N PHE A 75 -4.09 8.99 0.86
CA PHE A 75 -3.97 7.53 0.86
C PHE A 75 -4.92 6.90 -0.16
N ARG A 76 -6.21 7.27 -0.13
CA ARG A 76 -7.25 6.73 -1.03
C ARG A 76 -6.98 7.09 -2.48
N ASP A 77 -6.76 8.35 -2.78
CA ASP A 77 -6.58 8.84 -4.15
C ASP A 77 -5.31 8.28 -4.79
N THR A 78 -4.24 8.14 -4.00
CA THR A 78 -3.00 7.56 -4.50
C THR A 78 -3.17 6.07 -4.80
N LEU A 79 -3.88 5.32 -3.95
CA LEU A 79 -4.22 3.93 -4.24
C LEU A 79 -5.01 3.82 -5.56
N TYR A 80 -6.09 4.58 -5.71
CA TYR A 80 -6.91 4.55 -6.93
C TYR A 80 -6.11 4.92 -8.19
N LYS A 81 -5.27 5.95 -8.10
CA LYS A 81 -4.42 6.39 -9.21
C LYS A 81 -3.43 5.32 -9.68
N HIS A 82 -2.87 4.54 -8.75
CA HIS A 82 -1.86 3.52 -9.08
C HIS A 82 -2.46 2.16 -9.40
N ALA A 83 -3.65 1.82 -8.87
CA ALA A 83 -4.26 0.49 -8.98
C ALA A 83 -4.31 -0.04 -10.43
N PHE A 84 -4.84 0.75 -11.36
CA PHE A 84 -4.94 0.35 -12.78
C PHE A 84 -3.56 0.11 -13.42
N GLY A 85 -2.59 0.97 -13.12
CA GLY A 85 -1.22 0.84 -13.63
C GLY A 85 -0.52 -0.41 -13.09
N ILE A 86 -0.73 -0.71 -11.81
CA ILE A 86 -0.21 -1.93 -11.18
C ILE A 86 -0.84 -3.16 -11.82
N GLU A 87 -2.17 -3.20 -11.96
CA GLU A 87 -2.88 -4.32 -12.57
C GLU A 87 -2.37 -4.59 -13.99
N LYS A 88 -2.30 -3.56 -14.83
CA LYS A 88 -1.81 -3.66 -16.22
C LYS A 88 -0.39 -4.20 -16.27
N ALA A 89 0.50 -3.67 -15.43
CA ALA A 89 1.90 -4.11 -15.37
C ALA A 89 2.01 -5.58 -14.94
N ILE A 90 1.23 -6.02 -13.95
CA ILE A 90 1.23 -7.41 -13.49
C ILE A 90 0.67 -8.36 -14.53
N ARG A 91 -0.43 -8.00 -15.21
CA ARG A 91 -0.97 -8.80 -16.32
C ARG A 91 0.06 -9.01 -17.43
N GLN A 92 0.87 -8.01 -17.75
CA GLN A 92 1.92 -8.11 -18.75
C GLN A 92 3.11 -8.95 -18.27
N ARG A 93 3.54 -8.76 -17.02
CA ARG A 93 4.70 -9.46 -16.44
C ARG A 93 4.41 -10.92 -16.14
N ALA A 94 3.21 -11.25 -15.68
CA ALA A 94 2.77 -12.62 -15.41
C ALA A 94 2.84 -13.50 -16.67
N LYS A 95 2.50 -12.96 -17.85
CA LYS A 95 2.62 -13.68 -19.13
C LYS A 95 4.04 -14.08 -19.50
N ARG A 96 5.05 -13.42 -18.92
CA ARG A 96 6.48 -13.70 -19.16
C ARG A 96 7.06 -14.72 -18.18
N ILE A 97 6.29 -15.10 -17.15
CA ILE A 97 6.71 -16.16 -16.23
C ILE A 97 6.50 -17.49 -16.94
N GLY A 98 7.61 -18.06 -17.41
CA GLY A 98 7.62 -19.39 -18.01
C GLY A 98 7.43 -20.50 -16.97
N PRO A 99 7.36 -21.76 -17.43
CA PRO A 99 7.30 -22.91 -16.56
C PRO A 99 8.52 -22.99 -15.62
N VAL A 100 8.30 -23.43 -14.39
CA VAL A 100 9.36 -23.62 -13.39
C VAL A 100 9.55 -25.10 -13.14
N TYR A 101 10.80 -25.58 -13.26
CA TYR A 101 11.17 -26.97 -13.06
C TYR A 101 11.94 -27.13 -11.76
N LEU A 102 11.41 -27.89 -10.80
CA LEU A 102 12.06 -28.15 -9.51
C LEU A 102 11.82 -29.58 -9.03
N ARG A 103 12.52 -29.96 -7.96
CA ARG A 103 12.45 -31.32 -7.37
C ARG A 103 11.29 -31.54 -6.38
N SER A 104 10.52 -30.49 -6.12
CA SER A 104 9.35 -30.51 -5.25
C SER A 104 8.24 -29.69 -5.91
N ALA A 105 7.02 -30.21 -5.87
CA ALA A 105 5.83 -29.54 -6.36
C ALA A 105 5.63 -28.18 -5.66
N ASP A 106 5.68 -28.17 -4.33
CA ASP A 106 5.53 -26.95 -3.52
C ASP A 106 6.64 -25.95 -3.81
N ALA A 107 7.88 -26.42 -3.95
CA ALA A 107 9.00 -25.55 -4.28
C ALA A 107 8.81 -24.89 -5.66
N ALA A 108 8.27 -25.64 -6.64
CA ALA A 108 7.95 -25.14 -7.98
C ALA A 108 6.84 -24.07 -7.93
N ALA A 109 5.75 -24.32 -7.21
CA ALA A 109 4.67 -23.36 -7.00
C ALA A 109 5.16 -22.09 -6.29
N ASN A 110 5.86 -22.24 -5.16
CA ASN A 110 6.41 -21.13 -4.37
C ASN A 110 7.44 -20.30 -5.16
N LYS A 111 8.13 -20.90 -6.14
CA LYS A 111 9.03 -20.16 -7.01
C LYS A 111 8.26 -19.27 -7.98
N ILE A 112 7.13 -19.72 -8.54
CA ILE A 112 6.25 -18.88 -9.37
C ILE A 112 5.72 -17.70 -8.57
N GLU A 113 5.22 -17.94 -7.36
CA GLU A 113 4.71 -16.89 -6.49
C GLU A 113 5.78 -15.83 -6.21
N ARG A 114 6.99 -16.25 -5.82
CA ARG A 114 8.12 -15.35 -5.59
C ARG A 114 8.54 -14.57 -6.83
N LEU A 115 8.51 -15.18 -8.01
CA LEU A 115 8.82 -14.50 -9.27
C LEU A 115 7.81 -13.38 -9.54
N LEU A 116 6.52 -13.64 -9.31
CA LEU A 116 5.47 -12.66 -9.50
C LEU A 116 5.50 -11.56 -8.43
N ASP A 117 5.73 -11.94 -7.17
CA ASP A 117 5.91 -11.01 -6.06
C ASP A 117 7.07 -10.02 -6.29
N ALA A 118 8.21 -10.50 -6.80
CA ALA A 118 9.33 -9.65 -7.19
C ALA A 118 8.98 -8.62 -8.28
N GLN A 119 7.96 -8.90 -9.10
CA GLN A 119 7.44 -7.95 -10.09
C GLN A 119 6.47 -6.93 -9.48
N ILE A 120 5.78 -7.26 -8.37
CA ILE A 120 4.80 -6.41 -7.69
C ILE A 120 5.49 -5.40 -6.77
N ARG A 121 6.45 -5.87 -5.95
CA ARG A 121 7.19 -5.05 -4.98
C ARG A 121 7.62 -3.67 -5.47
N PRO A 122 8.30 -3.50 -6.63
CA PRO A 122 8.75 -2.19 -7.06
C PRO A 122 7.59 -1.25 -7.46
N LEU A 123 6.47 -1.79 -7.93
CA LEU A 123 5.29 -1.00 -8.29
C LEU A 123 4.60 -0.48 -7.03
N PHE A 124 4.41 -1.35 -6.05
CA PHE A 124 3.87 -1.00 -4.75
C PHE A 124 4.78 0.01 -4.01
N LYS A 125 6.10 -0.21 -4.02
CA LYS A 125 7.08 0.75 -3.47
C LYS A 125 6.95 2.15 -4.08
N ARG A 126 6.70 2.24 -5.39
CA ARG A 126 6.50 3.54 -6.07
C ARG A 126 5.23 4.24 -5.62
N MET A 127 4.15 3.49 -5.38
CA MET A 127 2.90 4.02 -4.82
C MET A 127 3.13 4.56 -3.41
N SER A 128 3.75 3.75 -2.54
CA SER A 128 4.11 4.14 -1.17
C SER A 128 4.98 5.41 -1.12
N GLN A 129 5.98 5.51 -1.99
CA GLN A 129 6.80 6.72 -2.13
C GLN A 129 6.00 7.95 -2.59
N ASP A 130 4.95 7.77 -3.40
CA ASP A 130 4.08 8.87 -3.83
C ASP A 130 3.21 9.38 -2.67
N ILE A 131 2.71 8.46 -1.85
CA ILE A 131 2.01 8.78 -0.60
C ILE A 131 2.93 9.60 0.31
N THR A 132 4.14 9.11 0.60
CA THR A 132 5.11 9.81 1.44
C THR A 132 5.39 11.22 0.93
N ARG A 133 5.62 11.38 -0.39
CA ARG A 133 5.87 12.70 -0.98
C ARG A 133 4.68 13.64 -0.87
N LYS A 134 3.46 13.15 -1.04
CA LYS A 134 2.24 13.98 -0.94
C LYS A 134 1.97 14.40 0.50
N ASN A 135 2.08 13.50 1.46
CA ASN A 135 1.95 13.82 2.88
C ASN A 135 2.99 14.86 3.31
N ALA A 136 4.26 14.69 2.92
CA ALA A 136 5.32 15.64 3.24
C ALA A 136 5.11 17.05 2.65
N ARG A 137 4.27 17.21 1.61
CA ARG A 137 3.92 18.53 1.05
C ARG A 137 2.91 19.29 1.91
N ILE A 138 2.09 18.58 2.68
CA ILE A 138 1.11 19.20 3.57
C ILE A 138 1.62 19.30 5.01
N ASP A 139 2.51 18.40 5.43
CA ASP A 139 3.15 18.43 6.75
C ASP A 139 4.31 19.45 6.78
N THR A 140 3.98 20.73 6.61
CA THR A 140 4.94 21.83 6.61
C THR A 140 4.68 22.78 7.77
N LYS A 141 5.76 23.33 8.34
CA LYS A 141 5.65 24.35 9.41
C LYS A 141 4.73 25.51 9.02
N SER A 142 4.68 25.89 7.74
CA SER A 142 3.79 26.95 7.27
C SER A 142 2.31 26.54 7.25
N ASN A 143 1.98 25.29 6.92
CA ASN A 143 0.61 24.79 6.98
C ASN A 143 0.11 24.78 8.42
N TYR A 144 0.88 24.16 9.32
CA TYR A 144 0.51 24.12 10.73
C TYR A 144 0.38 25.50 11.36
N ARG A 145 1.19 26.49 10.99
CA ARG A 145 1.01 27.87 11.46
C ARG A 145 -0.30 28.50 10.98
N ARG A 146 -0.73 28.17 9.75
CA ARG A 146 -2.01 28.65 9.21
C ARG A 146 -3.19 27.98 9.90
N GLU A 147 -3.13 26.66 10.10
CA GLU A 147 -4.11 25.92 10.89
C GLU A 147 -4.19 26.47 12.32
N GLN A 148 -3.04 26.67 12.96
CA GLN A 148 -2.95 27.21 14.31
C GLN A 148 -3.41 28.67 14.43
N ALA A 149 -3.60 29.39 13.31
CA ALA A 149 -4.18 30.72 13.31
C ALA A 149 -5.72 30.71 13.22
N MET A 150 -6.35 29.56 12.95
CA MET A 150 -7.80 29.45 12.76
C MET A 150 -8.58 29.40 14.07
N CYS A 151 -7.96 28.92 15.14
CA CYS A 151 -8.56 28.75 16.46
C CYS A 151 -7.73 29.46 17.52
N SER A 152 -8.33 29.71 18.69
CA SER A 152 -7.73 30.51 19.74
C SER A 152 -6.97 29.71 20.81
N ASN A 153 -7.25 28.41 20.99
CA ASN A 153 -6.78 27.64 22.15
C ASN A 153 -5.88 26.45 21.77
N TRP A 154 -4.72 26.74 21.17
CA TRP A 154 -3.69 25.74 20.80
C TRP A 154 -2.74 25.34 21.94
#